data_AF-A0A7Y5XWS8-F1
#
_entry.id   AF-A0A7Y5XWS8-F1
#
_cell.length_a   1.000
_cell.length_b   1.000
_cell.length_c   1.000
_cell.angle_alpha   90.00
_cell.angle_beta   90.00
_cell.angle_gamma   90.00
#
_symmetry.space_group_name_H-M   'P 1'
#
loop_
_entity.id
_entity.type
_entity.pdbx_description
1 polymer ?
#
loop_
_entity_poly.entity_id
_entity_poly.type
_entity_poly.pdbx_seq_one_letter_code
_entity_poly.pdbx_strand_id
1 'polypeptide(L)'
;EPSANPAGLNDQGYALMRQGRYEEALPLLEQAVAGLNGSGQLAEAYADYNLAFTRLALGRCDGVVELLDRSEQVQGSRKEIRKLRKEAERRCGDGDEG
;
A
#
# COMPACT_ATOMS: atom_id res chain seq x y z
N GLU A 1 1.95 -15.23 -22.42
CA GLU A 1 1.86 -14.07 -21.54
C GLU A 1 3.05 -14.01 -20.58
N PRO A 2 3.96 -13.02 -20.67
CA PRO A 2 4.83 -12.74 -19.55
C PRO A 2 3.93 -12.14 -18.46
N SER A 3 3.50 -12.97 -17.52
CA SER A 3 2.85 -12.51 -16.29
C SER A 3 3.76 -11.43 -15.70
N ALA A 4 3.32 -10.17 -15.67
CA ALA A 4 4.14 -9.10 -15.14
C ALA A 4 4.57 -9.47 -13.71
N ASN A 5 5.87 -9.47 -13.45
CA ASN A 5 6.41 -9.80 -12.14
C ASN A 5 5.75 -8.88 -11.09
N PRO A 6 5.17 -9.40 -10.01
CA PRO A 6 4.54 -8.61 -8.95
C PRO A 6 5.44 -7.47 -8.43
N ALA A 7 6.75 -7.67 -8.31
CA ALA A 7 7.68 -6.61 -7.94
C ALA A 7 7.77 -5.50 -9.01
N GLY A 8 7.77 -5.87 -10.29
CA GLY A 8 7.75 -4.91 -11.39
C GLY A 8 6.44 -4.13 -11.49
N LEU A 9 5.31 -4.74 -11.10
CA LEU A 9 4.04 -4.03 -10.96
C LEU A 9 4.08 -3.01 -9.83
N ASN A 10 4.71 -3.36 -8.70
CA ASN A 10 4.96 -2.40 -7.61
C ASN A 10 5.80 -1.22 -8.10
N ASP A 11 6.87 -1.46 -8.85
CA ASP A 11 7.75 -0.39 -9.33
C ASP A 11 7.00 0.57 -10.28
N GLN A 12 6.17 0.04 -11.17
CA GLN A 12 5.33 0.85 -12.06
C GLN A 12 4.27 1.64 -11.28
N GLY A 13 3.58 1.00 -10.35
CA GLY A 13 2.60 1.65 -9.47
C GLY A 13 3.24 2.76 -8.64
N TYR A 14 4.43 2.52 -8.08
CA TYR A 14 5.22 3.51 -7.37
C TYR A 14 5.59 4.71 -8.26
N ALA A 15 6.01 4.46 -9.51
CA ALA A 15 6.34 5.53 -10.45
C ALA A 15 5.13 6.43 -10.76
N LEU A 16 3.93 5.86 -10.89
CA LEU A 16 2.68 6.60 -11.09
C LEU A 16 2.26 7.36 -9.82
N MET A 17 2.34 6.72 -8.66
CA MET A 17 2.11 7.33 -7.35
C MET A 17 3.00 8.56 -7.14
N ARG A 18 4.28 8.48 -7.51
CA ARG A 18 5.24 9.58 -7.45
C ARG A 18 4.90 10.76 -8.37
N GLN A 19 4.11 10.52 -9.42
CA GLN A 19 3.58 11.55 -10.31
C GLN A 19 2.22 12.11 -9.83
N GLY A 20 1.69 11.63 -8.70
CA GLY A 20 0.35 11.96 -8.22
C GLY A 20 -0.78 11.26 -8.98
N ARG A 21 -0.46 10.30 -9.85
CA ARG A 21 -1.42 9.53 -10.67
C ARG A 21 -1.91 8.33 -9.89
N TYR A 22 -2.63 8.58 -8.81
CA TYR A 22 -3.01 7.56 -7.83
C TYR A 22 -4.06 6.58 -8.39
N GLU A 23 -5.00 7.05 -9.22
CA GLU A 23 -6.02 6.20 -9.85
C GLU A 23 -5.38 5.16 -10.78
N GLU A 24 -4.31 5.53 -11.48
CA GLU A 24 -3.58 4.63 -12.39
C GLU A 24 -2.62 3.71 -11.63
N ALA A 25 -2.06 4.18 -10.51
CA ALA A 25 -1.21 3.37 -9.64
C ALA A 25 -1.98 2.24 -8.96
N LEU A 26 -3.23 2.51 -8.54
CA LEU A 26 -4.05 1.60 -7.74
C LEU A 26 -4.12 0.17 -8.30
N PRO A 27 -4.59 -0.08 -9.55
CA PRO A 27 -4.74 -1.44 -10.05
C PRO A 27 -3.41 -2.20 -10.20
N LEU A 28 -2.29 -1.50 -10.39
CA LEU A 28 -0.96 -2.12 -10.46
C LEU A 28 -0.48 -2.53 -9.08
N LEU A 29 -0.68 -1.68 -8.08
CA LEU A 29 -0.31 -1.94 -6.70
C LEU A 29 -1.17 -3.07 -6.09
N GLU A 30 -2.45 -3.16 -6.44
CA GLU A 30 -3.32 -4.27 -6.03
C GLU A 30 -2.83 -5.61 -6.58
N GLN A 31 -2.48 -5.66 -7.87
CA GLN A 31 -1.91 -6.87 -8.48
C GLN A 31 -0.53 -7.21 -7.88
N ALA A 32 0.29 -6.21 -7.59
CA ALA A 32 1.59 -6.41 -6.94
C ALA A 32 1.43 -7.03 -5.56
N VAL A 33 0.55 -6.48 -4.72
CA VAL A 33 0.24 -7.02 -3.39
C VAL A 33 -0.31 -8.45 -3.50
N ALA A 34 -1.25 -8.71 -4.40
CA ALA A 34 -1.80 -10.05 -4.59
C ALA A 34 -0.73 -11.09 -4.96
N GLY A 35 0.26 -10.72 -5.78
CA GLY A 35 1.34 -11.61 -6.20
C GLY A 35 2.50 -11.74 -5.21
N LEU A 36 2.62 -10.83 -4.23
CA LEU A 36 3.69 -10.81 -3.23
C LEU A 36 3.23 -11.25 -1.83
N ASN A 37 1.91 -11.33 -1.59
CA ASN A 37 1.34 -11.63 -0.29
C ASN A 37 1.88 -12.95 0.29
N GLY A 38 2.42 -12.90 1.50
CA GLY A 38 3.00 -14.03 2.22
C GLY A 38 4.39 -14.46 1.74
N SER A 39 5.06 -13.66 0.90
CA SER A 39 6.40 -13.98 0.41
C SER A 39 7.51 -13.72 1.45
N GLY A 40 7.27 -12.84 2.43
CA GLY A 40 8.26 -12.34 3.39
C GLY A 40 9.36 -11.49 2.77
N GLN A 41 9.25 -11.13 1.48
CA GLN A 41 10.26 -10.37 0.76
C GLN A 41 10.08 -8.88 0.98
N LEU A 42 11.17 -8.13 0.90
CA LEU A 42 11.09 -6.66 1.02
C LEU A 42 10.17 -6.03 -0.04
N ALA A 43 10.05 -6.65 -1.21
CA ALA A 43 9.11 -6.23 -2.26
C ALA A 43 7.65 -6.26 -1.79
N GLU A 44 7.25 -7.25 -0.99
CA GLU A 44 5.91 -7.32 -0.37
C GLU A 44 5.67 -6.13 0.55
N ALA A 45 6.64 -5.85 1.42
CA ALA A 45 6.54 -4.73 2.35
C ALA A 45 6.37 -3.39 1.61
N TYR A 46 7.08 -3.20 0.50
CA TYR A 46 6.95 -2.02 -0.34
C TYR A 46 5.61 -1.97 -1.08
N ALA A 47 5.15 -3.08 -1.65
CA ALA A 47 3.85 -3.15 -2.33
C ALA A 47 2.70 -2.82 -1.36
N ASP A 48 2.72 -3.39 -0.16
CA ASP A 48 1.74 -3.12 0.88
C ASP A 48 1.74 -1.65 1.30
N TYR A 49 2.92 -1.07 1.55
CA TYR A 49 3.03 0.34 1.91
C TYR A 49 2.53 1.27 0.78
N ASN A 50 2.93 0.99 -0.46
CA ASN A 50 2.57 1.81 -1.61
C ASN A 50 1.07 1.75 -1.89
N LEU A 51 0.46 0.57 -1.76
CA LEU A 51 -1.00 0.41 -1.87
C LEU A 51 -1.72 1.17 -0.76
N ALA A 52 -1.27 1.04 0.49
CA ALA A 52 -1.84 1.76 1.63
C ALA A 52 -1.80 3.29 1.42
N PHE A 53 -0.65 3.80 0.98
CA PHE A 53 -0.48 5.22 0.67
C PHE A 53 -1.42 5.66 -0.45
N THR A 54 -1.48 4.90 -1.54
CA THR A 54 -2.31 5.21 -2.72
C THR A 54 -3.79 5.21 -2.37
N ARG A 55 -4.26 4.22 -1.58
CA ARG A 55 -5.64 4.17 -1.09
C ARG A 55 -5.97 5.39 -0.24
N LEU A 56 -5.12 5.73 0.72
CA LEU A 56 -5.35 6.90 1.57
C LEU A 56 -5.34 8.22 0.78
N ALA A 57 -4.48 8.34 -0.25
CA ALA A 57 -4.45 9.50 -1.14
C ALA A 57 -5.73 9.65 -1.97
N LEU A 58 -6.38 8.53 -2.31
CA LEU A 58 -7.68 8.49 -2.99
C LEU A 58 -8.87 8.61 -2.02
N GLY A 59 -8.65 8.80 -0.72
CA GLY A 59 -9.70 8.81 0.30
C GLY A 59 -10.33 7.44 0.56
N ARG A 60 -9.68 6.35 0.13
CA ARG A 60 -10.09 4.97 0.34
C ARG A 60 -9.47 4.47 1.64
N CYS A 61 -10.32 4.15 2.61
CA CYS A 61 -9.91 3.74 3.94
C CYS A 61 -9.81 2.22 4.11
N ASP A 62 -10.35 1.46 3.16
CA ASP A 62 -10.42 0.00 3.19
C ASP A 62 -9.03 -0.65 3.21
N GLY A 63 -8.77 -1.44 4.27
CA GLY A 63 -7.55 -2.24 4.40
C GLY A 63 -6.26 -1.44 4.60
N VAL A 64 -6.29 -0.11 4.73
CA VAL A 64 -5.08 0.72 4.84
C VAL A 64 -4.25 0.32 6.07
N VAL A 65 -4.89 0.16 7.23
CA VAL A 65 -4.22 -0.20 8.48
C VAL A 65 -3.58 -1.59 8.40
N GLU A 66 -4.31 -2.56 7.84
CA GLU A 66 -3.84 -3.94 7.64
C GLU A 66 -2.62 -4.00 6.70
N LEU A 67 -2.67 -3.28 5.58
CA LEU A 67 -1.53 -3.15 4.66
C LEU A 67 -0.29 -2.59 5.38
N LEU A 68 -0.47 -1.60 6.25
CA LEU A 68 0.63 -1.03 7.03
C LEU A 68 1.17 -2.02 8.07
N ASP A 69 0.31 -2.84 8.69
CA ASP A 69 0.72 -3.90 9.61
C ASP A 69 1.58 -4.97 8.91
N ARG A 70 1.13 -5.47 7.75
CA ARG A 70 1.90 -6.45 6.98
C ARG A 70 3.24 -5.90 6.52
N SER A 71 3.23 -4.65 6.05
CA SER A 71 4.44 -3.94 5.68
C SER A 71 5.44 -3.88 6.84
N GLU A 72 4.98 -3.45 8.02
CA GLU A 72 5.80 -3.35 9.24
C GLU A 72 6.31 -4.71 9.73
N GLN A 73 5.50 -5.76 9.58
CA GLN A 73 5.90 -7.12 9.96
C GLN A 73 7.11 -7.62 9.15
N VAL A 74 7.19 -7.27 7.86
CA VAL A 74 8.28 -7.71 6.98
C VAL A 74 9.52 -6.82 7.11
N GLN A 75 9.36 -5.49 7.12
CA GLN A 75 10.49 -4.57 7.07
C GLN A 75 10.86 -3.89 8.39
N GLY A 76 10.17 -4.28 9.47
CA GLY A 76 10.29 -3.69 10.79
C GLY A 76 9.65 -2.31 10.92
N SER A 77 9.70 -1.76 12.14
CA SER A 77 9.09 -0.46 12.42
C SER A 77 9.81 0.68 11.71
N ARG A 78 9.03 1.48 10.96
CA ARG A 78 9.52 2.66 10.22
C ARG A 78 8.71 3.89 10.57
N LYS A 79 9.32 5.06 10.44
CA LYS A 79 8.67 6.34 10.79
C LYS A 79 7.53 6.65 9.82
N GLU A 80 7.72 6.29 8.56
CA GLU A 80 6.81 6.50 7.43
C GLU A 80 5.52 5.69 7.62
N ILE A 81 5.64 4.42 8.04
CA ILE A 81 4.51 3.55 8.35
C ILE A 81 3.70 4.14 9.52
N ARG A 82 4.38 4.49 10.61
CA ARG A 82 3.73 5.10 11.79
C ARG A 82 3.02 6.40 11.45
N LYS A 83 3.64 7.27 10.64
CA LYS A 83 3.04 8.52 10.20
C LYS A 83 1.80 8.28 9.36
N LEU A 84 1.87 7.38 8.39
CA LEU A 84 0.78 7.07 7.49
C LEU A 84 -0.39 6.40 8.23
N ARG A 85 -0.10 5.51 9.18
CA ARG A 85 -1.12 4.89 10.04
C ARG A 85 -1.89 5.93 10.84
N LYS A 86 -1.17 6.86 11.49
CA LYS A 86 -1.79 7.97 12.23
C LYS A 86 -2.64 8.89 11.34
N GLU A 87 -2.23 9.06 10.08
CA GLU A 87 -3.01 9.81 9.11
C GLU A 87 -4.28 9.06 8.70
N ALA A 88 -4.17 7.75 8.46
CA ALA A 88 -5.31 6.88 8.18
C ALA A 88 -6.30 6.88 9.34
N GLU A 89 -5.85 6.68 10.59
CA GLU A 89 -6.69 6.75 11.79
C GLU A 89 -7.45 8.08 11.91
N ARG A 90 -6.81 9.21 11.56
CA ARG A 90 -7.48 10.52 11.60
C ARG A 90 -8.45 10.77 10.47
N ARG A 91 -8.19 10.25 9.27
CA ARG A 91 -9.02 10.47 8.08
C ARG A 91 -10.15 9.46 7.97
N CYS A 92 -9.95 8.28 8.54
CA CYS A 92 -10.82 7.12 8.42
C CYS A 92 -11.46 6.71 9.75
N GLY A 93 -11.02 7.29 10.88
CA GLY A 93 -11.55 7.01 12.22
C GLY A 93 -12.92 7.62 12.50
N ASP A 94 -13.39 8.57 11.69
CA ASP A 94 -14.75 9.15 11.77
C ASP A 94 -15.83 8.23 11.15
N GLY A 95 -15.62 6.90 11.17
CA GLY A 95 -16.54 5.89 10.65
C GLY A 95 -17.14 4.95 11.68
N ASP A 96 -16.80 5.11 12.97
CA ASP A 96 -17.25 4.26 14.08
C ASP A 96 -17.88 5.12 15.21
N GLU A 97 -18.84 5.97 14.85
CA GLU A 97 -19.85 6.49 15.77
C GLU A 97 -21.23 6.19 15.18
N GLY A 98 -21.77 5.02 15.53
CA GLY A 98 -23.13 4.58 15.21
C GLY A 98 -23.60 3.54 16.20
#